data_AF-A0A7V7AH65-F1
#
_entry.id   AF-A0A7V7AH65-F1
#
_cell.length_a   1.000
_cell.length_b   1.000
_cell.length_c   1.000
_cell.angle_alpha   90.00
_cell.angle_beta   90.00
_cell.angle_gamma   90.00
#
_symmetry.space_group_name_H-M   'P 1'
#
loop_
_entity.id
_entity.type
_entity.pdbx_description
1 polymer ?
#
loop_
_entity_poly.entity_id
_entity_poly.type
_entity_poly.pdbx_seq_one_letter_code
_entity_poly.pdbx_strand_id
1 'polypeptide(L)'
;LSYHRKIEEAVRETEGVVITYQGRLIDPVYHSTSNGRTENSGEIWKFDIPYLKSVESIWDLESPKYGATVSYPLTEVIQRLGVNLQAKNSGTGLPLQVLEKTAGGRIRRIKAGEKEFSGEEFRRLLGLPSADCTWRLEGDLVIFSTKGYGHGVGLSQYGANGMAKEGKIFQEILTYYYTGVQLYRVAK
;
A
#
# COMPACT_ATOMS: atom_id res chain seq x y z
N LEU A 1 3.58 -30.63 1.87
CA LEU A 1 2.25 -31.26 2.08
C LEU A 1 1.42 -30.61 3.20
N SER A 2 1.99 -29.97 4.23
CA SER A 2 1.19 -29.37 5.34
C SER A 2 0.52 -28.02 5.00
N TYR A 3 1.14 -27.16 4.19
CA TYR A 3 0.58 -25.85 3.86
C TYR A 3 -0.68 -25.91 3.01
N HIS A 4 -0.72 -26.83 2.04
CA HIS A 4 -1.87 -26.99 1.15
C HIS A 4 -3.14 -27.34 1.93
N ARG A 5 -3.06 -28.36 2.80
CA ARG A 5 -4.19 -28.78 3.66
C ARG A 5 -4.70 -27.65 4.55
N LYS A 6 -3.80 -26.84 5.14
CA LYS A 6 -4.19 -25.69 5.98
C LYS A 6 -4.98 -24.64 5.18
N ILE A 7 -4.59 -24.40 3.93
CA ILE A 7 -5.30 -23.47 3.04
C ILE A 7 -6.66 -24.05 2.63
N GLU A 8 -6.72 -25.32 2.25
CA GLU A 8 -7.98 -26.00 1.91
C GLU A 8 -8.97 -25.95 3.07
N GLU A 9 -8.50 -26.16 4.30
CA GLU A 9 -9.32 -26.07 5.50
C GLU A 9 -9.86 -24.66 5.72
N ALA A 10 -9.03 -23.62 5.60
CA ALA A 10 -9.48 -22.23 5.72
C ALA A 10 -10.53 -21.86 4.65
N VAL A 11 -10.36 -22.34 3.40
CA VAL A 11 -11.34 -22.16 2.33
C VAL A 11 -12.65 -22.89 2.65
N ARG A 12 -12.57 -24.14 3.11
CA ARG A 12 -13.74 -24.94 3.48
C ARG A 12 -14.52 -24.33 4.64
N GLU A 13 -13.85 -23.85 5.68
CA GLU A 13 -14.49 -23.22 6.85
C GLU A 13 -15.26 -21.94 6.48
N THR A 14 -14.75 -21.24 5.46
CA THR A 14 -15.34 -20.00 4.93
C THR A 14 -16.18 -20.21 3.67
N GLU A 15 -16.54 -21.47 3.34
CA GLU A 15 -17.32 -21.79 2.15
C GLU A 15 -18.64 -20.99 2.09
N GLY A 16 -18.85 -20.26 1.00
CA GLY A 16 -20.05 -19.44 0.79
C GLY A 16 -20.10 -18.17 1.64
N VAL A 17 -19.08 -17.84 2.43
CA VAL A 17 -19.00 -16.57 3.17
C VAL A 17 -18.51 -15.47 2.23
N VAL A 18 -19.29 -14.40 2.14
CA VAL A 18 -19.00 -13.21 1.34
C VAL A 18 -19.05 -11.95 2.20
N ILE A 19 -18.36 -10.90 1.76
CA ILE A 19 -18.35 -9.59 2.41
C ILE A 19 -19.29 -8.67 1.64
N THR A 20 -20.19 -8.00 2.36
CA THR A 20 -21.19 -7.10 1.78
C THR A 20 -21.20 -5.75 2.47
N TYR A 21 -21.57 -4.71 1.73
CA TYR A 21 -21.88 -3.39 2.26
C TYR A 21 -23.25 -2.99 1.74
N GLN A 22 -24.18 -2.66 2.64
CA GLN A 22 -25.58 -2.35 2.29
C GLN A 22 -26.23 -3.43 1.39
N GLY A 23 -25.97 -4.70 1.70
CA GLY A 23 -26.53 -5.85 0.98
C GLY A 23 -25.91 -6.13 -0.40
N ARG A 24 -24.89 -5.37 -0.82
CA ARG A 24 -24.17 -5.59 -2.09
C ARG A 24 -22.77 -6.13 -1.83
N LEU A 25 -22.28 -7.00 -2.72
CA LEU A 25 -20.88 -7.46 -2.68
C LEU A 25 -19.93 -6.26 -2.76
N ILE A 26 -18.87 -6.31 -1.96
CA ILE A 26 -17.79 -5.32 -2.02
C ILE A 26 -16.71 -5.72 -3.02
N ASP A 27 -15.81 -4.79 -3.33
CA ASP A 27 -14.48 -5.11 -3.88
C ASP A 27 -13.46 -5.22 -2.72
N PRO A 28 -13.12 -6.44 -2.26
CA PRO A 28 -12.29 -6.65 -1.06
C PRO A 28 -10.80 -6.55 -1.41
N VAL A 29 -10.35 -5.37 -1.82
CA VAL A 29 -8.95 -5.11 -2.15
C VAL A 29 -8.04 -5.33 -0.95
N TYR A 30 -6.85 -5.89 -1.19
CA TYR A 30 -5.89 -6.21 -0.15
C TYR A 30 -4.46 -5.99 -0.63
N HIS A 31 -3.55 -5.79 0.31
CA HIS A 31 -2.13 -5.57 0.05
C HIS A 31 -1.25 -6.26 1.09
N SER A 32 0.05 -6.36 0.83
CA SER A 32 0.98 -7.09 1.70
C SER A 32 1.12 -6.42 3.07
N THR A 33 1.57 -5.17 3.07
CA THR A 33 2.05 -4.51 4.29
C THR A 33 1.73 -3.02 4.24
N SER A 34 1.13 -2.49 5.29
CA SER A 34 0.87 -1.06 5.41
C SER A 34 2.12 -0.31 5.93
N ASN A 35 2.12 1.02 5.89
CA ASN A 35 3.13 1.87 6.54
C ASN A 35 2.73 2.20 8.00
N GLY A 36 1.90 1.36 8.63
CA GLY A 36 1.29 1.56 9.94
C GLY A 36 -0.18 1.99 9.87
N ARG A 37 -0.67 2.38 8.69
CA ARG A 37 -2.08 2.69 8.41
C ARG A 37 -2.47 2.30 6.98
N THR A 38 -3.74 1.98 6.79
CA THR A 38 -4.33 1.81 5.46
C THR A 38 -4.74 3.17 4.88
N GLU A 39 -5.07 3.19 3.59
CA GLU A 39 -5.44 4.39 2.85
C GLU A 39 -6.94 4.48 2.60
N ASN A 40 -7.45 5.72 2.51
CA ASN A 40 -8.77 5.93 1.94
C ASN A 40 -8.71 5.71 0.42
N SER A 41 -9.64 4.93 -0.10
CA SER A 41 -9.73 4.64 -1.54
C SER A 41 -9.74 5.90 -2.42
N GLY A 42 -10.44 6.97 -2.03
CA GLY A 42 -10.49 8.24 -2.80
C GLY A 42 -9.19 9.06 -2.81
N GLU A 43 -8.22 8.71 -1.98
CA GLU A 43 -6.89 9.35 -1.97
C GLU A 43 -5.90 8.62 -2.90
N ILE A 44 -6.13 7.33 -3.15
CA ILE A 44 -5.30 6.47 -4.02
C ILE A 44 -5.92 6.32 -5.42
N TRP A 45 -7.25 6.24 -5.49
CA TRP A 45 -8.03 6.06 -6.71
C TRP A 45 -9.06 7.19 -6.87
N LYS A 46 -9.76 7.19 -8.01
CA LYS A 46 -10.71 8.27 -8.35
C LYS A 46 -11.95 8.32 -7.47
N PHE A 47 -12.36 7.19 -6.89
CA PHE A 47 -13.63 7.08 -6.20
C PHE A 47 -13.42 6.83 -4.71
N ASP A 48 -14.14 7.58 -3.88
CA ASP A 48 -14.24 7.29 -2.46
C ASP A 48 -15.26 6.17 -2.25
N ILE A 49 -14.79 5.05 -1.69
CA ILE A 49 -15.56 3.84 -1.45
C ILE A 49 -15.82 3.75 0.05
N PRO A 50 -17.09 3.77 0.51
CA PRO A 50 -17.43 3.93 1.93
C PRO A 50 -16.82 2.90 2.89
N TYR A 51 -16.60 1.67 2.42
CA TYR A 51 -16.01 0.58 3.20
C TYR A 51 -14.48 0.48 3.07
N LEU A 52 -13.84 1.31 2.25
CA LEU A 52 -12.38 1.37 2.08
C LEU A 52 -11.84 2.67 2.67
N LYS A 53 -11.81 2.70 4.00
CA LYS A 53 -11.35 3.83 4.81
C LYS A 53 -10.02 3.52 5.48
N SER A 54 -9.25 4.58 5.75
CA SER A 54 -8.01 4.48 6.49
C SER A 54 -8.28 4.03 7.93
N VAL A 55 -7.69 2.90 8.29
CA VAL A 55 -7.62 2.38 9.66
C VAL A 55 -6.16 2.23 10.07
N GLU A 56 -5.92 2.18 11.36
CA GLU A 56 -4.59 1.86 11.88
C GLU A 56 -4.22 0.40 11.55
N SER A 57 -2.93 0.08 11.48
CA SER A 57 -2.46 -1.29 11.36
C SER A 57 -1.05 -1.42 11.92
N ILE A 58 -0.95 -1.32 13.24
CA ILE A 58 0.33 -1.34 13.97
C ILE A 58 1.11 -2.64 13.81
N TRP A 59 0.42 -3.75 13.54
CA TRP A 59 1.06 -5.06 13.37
C TRP A 59 1.95 -5.14 12.12
N ASP A 60 1.75 -4.25 11.15
CA ASP A 60 2.61 -4.17 9.97
C ASP A 60 4.06 -3.81 10.29
N LEU A 61 4.31 -3.16 11.43
CA LEU A 61 5.65 -2.78 11.89
C LEU A 61 6.59 -4.00 12.04
N GLU A 62 6.03 -5.18 12.35
CA GLU A 62 6.78 -6.43 12.47
C GLU A 62 7.01 -7.15 11.13
N SER A 63 6.44 -6.63 10.04
CA SER A 63 6.59 -7.26 8.73
C SER A 63 8.05 -7.16 8.25
N PRO A 64 8.65 -8.23 7.72
CA PRO A 64 9.95 -8.16 7.06
C PRO A 64 9.92 -7.29 5.79
N LYS A 65 8.72 -6.92 5.31
CA LYS A 65 8.50 -6.03 4.18
C LYS A 65 8.10 -4.61 4.62
N TYR A 66 8.19 -4.28 5.90
CA TYR A 66 7.80 -2.97 6.41
C TYR A 66 8.73 -1.88 5.91
N GLY A 67 10.04 -2.06 6.00
CA GLY A 67 11.03 -1.14 5.47
C GLY A 67 11.78 -1.78 4.31
N ALA A 68 12.00 -1.02 3.23
CA ALA A 68 12.84 -1.46 2.13
C ALA A 68 13.67 -0.30 1.59
N THR A 69 14.86 -0.62 1.08
CA THR A 69 15.71 0.33 0.36
C THR A 69 15.89 -0.17 -1.06
N VAL A 70 15.68 0.72 -2.03
CA VAL A 70 15.86 0.44 -3.46
C VAL A 70 16.74 1.54 -4.04
N SER A 71 17.81 1.16 -4.74
CA SER A 71 18.73 2.12 -5.35
C SER A 71 18.80 1.95 -6.86
N TYR A 72 18.89 3.08 -7.56
CA TYR A 72 19.02 3.15 -9.02
C TYR A 72 20.03 4.22 -9.40
N PRO A 73 20.78 4.07 -10.50
CA PRO A 73 21.49 5.18 -11.13
C PRO A 73 20.53 6.35 -11.45
N LEU A 74 21.01 7.59 -11.30
CA LEU A 74 20.23 8.79 -11.62
C LEU A 74 19.73 8.76 -13.08
N THR A 75 20.54 8.26 -14.00
CA THR A 75 20.17 8.08 -15.41
C THR A 75 18.97 7.15 -15.59
N GLU A 76 18.89 6.08 -14.81
CA GLU A 76 17.76 5.16 -14.84
C GLU A 76 16.50 5.79 -14.24
N VAL A 77 16.62 6.55 -13.16
CA VAL A 77 15.49 7.29 -12.58
C VAL A 77 14.94 8.32 -13.58
N ILE A 78 15.81 9.08 -14.23
CA ILE A 78 15.49 10.02 -15.32
C ILE A 78 14.75 9.31 -16.45
N GLN A 79 15.26 8.16 -16.89
CA GLN A 79 14.66 7.37 -17.97
C GLN A 79 13.27 6.84 -17.59
N ARG A 80 13.13 6.24 -16.40
CA ARG A 80 11.86 5.64 -15.93
C ARG A 80 10.77 6.68 -15.73
N LEU A 81 11.13 7.88 -15.26
CA LEU A 81 10.19 8.98 -15.06
C LEU A 81 9.96 9.81 -16.34
N GLY A 82 10.88 9.74 -17.31
CA GLY A 82 10.83 10.55 -18.53
C GLY A 82 10.98 12.04 -18.26
N VAL A 83 11.82 12.43 -17.30
CA VAL A 83 12.05 13.83 -16.89
C VAL A 83 13.54 14.09 -16.68
N ASN A 84 13.99 15.32 -16.88
CA ASN A 84 15.36 15.69 -16.56
C ASN A 84 15.48 16.06 -15.07
N LEU A 85 16.30 15.30 -14.33
CA LEU A 85 16.57 15.51 -12.91
C LEU A 85 18.01 15.96 -12.63
N GLN A 86 18.79 16.28 -13.67
CA GLN A 86 20.15 16.79 -13.47
C GLN A 86 20.06 18.16 -12.78
N ALA A 87 20.67 18.26 -11.60
CA ALA A 87 20.71 19.51 -10.87
C ALA A 87 21.50 20.56 -11.70
N LYS A 88 20.87 21.70 -11.98
CA LYS A 88 21.61 22.89 -12.39
C LYS A 88 22.35 23.40 -11.15
N ASN A 89 23.62 23.04 -11.04
CA ASN A 89 24.57 23.41 -9.98
C ASN A 89 24.48 22.58 -8.68
N SER A 90 25.66 22.15 -8.27
CA SER A 90 26.00 21.06 -7.34
C SER A 90 25.70 21.30 -5.86
N GLY A 91 24.55 21.90 -5.51
CA GLY A 91 24.22 22.23 -4.12
C GLY A 91 22.75 22.05 -3.70
N THR A 92 21.84 21.84 -4.66
CA THR A 92 20.43 21.56 -4.36
C THR A 92 20.14 20.12 -4.77
N GLY A 93 19.46 19.35 -3.90
CA GLY A 93 19.20 17.93 -4.12
C GLY A 93 18.41 17.65 -5.41
N LEU A 94 18.06 16.37 -5.62
CA LEU A 94 17.22 15.97 -6.76
C LEU A 94 15.97 16.87 -6.84
N PRO A 95 15.58 17.38 -8.02
CA PRO A 95 14.39 18.22 -8.20
C PRO A 95 13.11 17.37 -8.10
N LEU A 96 12.91 16.77 -6.93
CA LEU A 96 11.76 15.99 -6.52
C LEU A 96 11.11 16.72 -5.35
N GLN A 97 9.82 17.02 -5.45
CA GLN A 97 9.07 17.73 -4.43
C GLN A 97 7.74 17.01 -4.18
N VAL A 98 7.54 16.52 -2.95
CA VAL A 98 6.22 16.04 -2.53
C VAL A 98 5.28 17.24 -2.46
N LEU A 99 4.21 17.20 -3.25
CA LEU A 99 3.19 18.25 -3.31
C LEU A 99 2.06 17.98 -2.32
N GLU A 100 1.72 16.71 -2.14
CA GLU A 100 0.61 16.29 -1.27
C GLU A 100 0.88 14.88 -0.73
N LYS A 101 0.50 14.65 0.53
CA LYS A 101 0.41 13.32 1.13
C LYS A 101 -1.04 12.97 1.43
N THR A 102 -1.35 11.68 1.40
CA THR A 102 -2.63 11.15 1.87
C THR A 102 -2.73 11.21 3.39
N ALA A 103 -3.92 11.00 3.95
CA ALA A 103 -4.13 10.83 5.38
C ALA A 103 -3.35 9.62 5.95
N GLY A 104 -3.11 8.58 5.14
CA GLY A 104 -2.27 7.43 5.50
C GLY A 104 -0.76 7.67 5.38
N GLY A 105 -0.33 8.86 4.94
CA GLY A 105 1.07 9.29 4.92
C GLY A 105 1.84 8.94 3.64
N ARG A 106 1.20 8.26 2.68
CA ARG A 106 1.76 8.00 1.35
C ARG A 106 1.80 9.28 0.52
N ILE A 107 2.72 9.35 -0.44
CA ILE A 107 2.76 10.42 -1.42
C ILE A 107 1.49 10.30 -2.28
N ARG A 108 0.71 11.39 -2.36
CA ARG A 108 -0.44 11.48 -3.27
C ARG A 108 -0.05 12.13 -4.59
N ARG A 109 0.70 13.23 -4.50
CA ARG A 109 1.23 13.96 -5.66
C ARG A 109 2.69 14.34 -5.44
N ILE A 110 3.49 14.20 -6.48
CA ILE A 110 4.91 14.54 -6.49
C ILE A 110 5.26 15.23 -7.80
N LYS A 111 6.05 16.30 -7.71
CA LYS A 111 6.67 16.95 -8.86
C LYS A 111 8.08 16.42 -9.02
N ALA A 112 8.43 15.95 -10.21
CA ALA A 112 9.77 15.52 -10.58
C ALA A 112 10.24 16.30 -11.81
N GLY A 113 11.21 17.20 -11.63
CA GLY A 113 11.57 18.20 -12.61
C GLY A 113 10.36 19.08 -12.95
N GLU A 114 9.97 19.11 -14.21
CA GLU A 114 8.84 19.89 -14.69
C GLU A 114 7.50 19.14 -14.70
N LYS A 115 7.50 17.83 -14.41
CA LYS A 115 6.30 17.00 -14.51
C LYS A 115 5.75 16.61 -13.15
N GLU A 116 4.43 16.58 -13.04
CA GLU A 116 3.73 16.04 -11.88
C GLU A 116 3.28 14.59 -12.12
N PHE A 117 3.32 13.80 -11.07
CA PHE A 117 2.91 12.40 -11.03
C PHE A 117 2.00 12.19 -9.82
N SER A 118 1.07 11.23 -9.94
CA SER A 118 0.50 10.63 -8.74
C SER A 118 1.57 9.78 -8.02
N GLY A 119 1.43 9.60 -6.71
CA GLY A 119 2.35 8.73 -5.97
C GLY A 119 2.34 7.28 -6.47
N GLU A 120 1.18 6.76 -6.87
CA GLU A 120 1.07 5.41 -7.44
C GLU A 120 1.73 5.31 -8.82
N GLU A 121 1.63 6.34 -9.66
CA GLU A 121 2.35 6.36 -10.94
C GLU A 121 3.86 6.41 -10.72
N PHE A 122 4.33 7.30 -9.83
CA PHE A 122 5.73 7.41 -9.46
C PHE A 122 6.30 6.09 -8.93
N ARG A 123 5.59 5.48 -7.97
CA ARG A 123 5.89 4.16 -7.42
C ARG A 123 6.00 3.11 -8.51
N ARG A 124 4.99 3.01 -9.39
CA ARG A 124 4.92 2.00 -10.45
C ARG A 124 6.06 2.17 -11.47
N LEU A 125 6.31 3.39 -11.92
CA LEU A 125 7.37 3.68 -12.90
C LEU A 125 8.76 3.32 -12.34
N LEU A 126 8.97 3.55 -11.05
CA LEU A 126 10.23 3.24 -10.38
C LEU A 126 10.30 1.82 -9.79
N GLY A 127 9.21 1.05 -9.82
CA GLY A 127 9.16 -0.29 -9.23
C GLY A 127 9.31 -0.30 -7.71
N LEU A 128 8.87 0.77 -7.02
CA LEU A 128 8.99 0.89 -5.57
C LEU A 128 7.94 0.01 -4.85
N PRO A 129 8.28 -0.54 -3.66
CA PRO A 129 7.34 -1.33 -2.85
C PRO A 129 6.04 -0.59 -2.53
N SER A 130 6.13 0.71 -2.21
CA SER A 130 5.00 1.58 -1.87
C SER A 130 5.25 3.02 -2.33
N ALA A 131 4.20 3.85 -2.24
CA ALA A 131 4.27 5.30 -2.43
C ALA A 131 4.60 6.08 -1.15
N ASP A 132 4.88 5.41 -0.01
CA ASP A 132 5.50 6.06 1.15
C ASP A 132 7.01 5.91 1.03
N CYS A 133 7.67 6.90 0.45
CA CYS A 133 9.11 6.87 0.25
C CYS A 133 9.78 8.22 0.52
N THR A 134 11.03 8.13 0.94
CA THR A 134 12.01 9.23 0.93
C THR A 134 13.17 8.87 0.03
N TRP A 135 13.99 9.86 -0.34
CA TRP A 135 15.14 9.64 -1.21
C TRP A 135 16.34 10.48 -0.79
N ARG A 136 17.51 10.02 -1.21
CA ARG A 136 18.76 10.78 -1.16
C ARG A 136 19.65 10.43 -2.35
N LEU A 137 20.55 11.34 -2.69
CA LEU A 137 21.55 11.16 -3.73
C LEU A 137 22.89 10.80 -3.06
N GLU A 138 23.50 9.70 -3.48
CA GLU A 138 24.83 9.28 -3.06
C GLU A 138 25.67 9.01 -4.33
N GLY A 139 26.55 9.97 -4.68
CA GLY A 139 27.22 9.96 -5.98
C GLY A 139 26.20 10.02 -7.12
N ASP A 140 26.24 9.03 -8.02
CA ASP A 140 25.29 8.90 -9.12
C ASP A 140 24.08 8.01 -8.79
N LEU A 141 23.95 7.53 -7.55
CA LEU A 141 22.86 6.67 -7.12
C LEU A 141 21.77 7.45 -6.39
N VAL A 142 20.52 7.27 -6.81
CA VAL A 142 19.35 7.65 -6.04
C VAL A 142 18.94 6.48 -5.17
N ILE A 143 18.96 6.68 -3.86
CA ILE A 143 18.56 5.68 -2.87
C ILE A 143 17.19 6.07 -2.34
N PHE A 144 16.19 5.22 -2.61
CA PHE A 144 14.85 5.33 -2.07
C PHE A 144 14.72 4.46 -0.82
N SER A 145 14.16 5.02 0.25
CA SER A 145 13.73 4.27 1.44
C SER A 145 12.21 4.29 1.47
N THR A 146 11.58 3.12 1.47
CA THR A 146 10.11 2.98 1.43
C THR A 146 9.56 2.34 2.69
N LYS A 147 8.31 2.66 3.05
CA LYS A 147 7.55 2.00 4.11
C LYS A 147 6.30 1.31 3.57
N GLY A 148 6.08 0.08 3.98
CA GLY A 148 5.00 -0.79 3.50
C GLY A 148 5.24 -1.36 2.10
N TYR A 149 4.33 -2.22 1.67
CA TYR A 149 4.36 -2.93 0.41
C TYR A 149 2.94 -3.09 -0.15
N GLY A 150 2.67 -2.45 -1.28
CA GLY A 150 1.37 -2.45 -1.94
C GLY A 150 0.69 -1.09 -1.93
N HIS A 151 -0.55 -1.05 -2.44
CA HIS A 151 -1.32 0.18 -2.63
C HIS A 151 -1.91 0.75 -1.33
N GLY A 152 -1.91 -0.01 -0.22
CA GLY A 152 -2.32 0.49 1.09
C GLY A 152 -3.82 0.52 1.38
N VAL A 153 -4.68 0.24 0.40
CA VAL A 153 -6.14 0.27 0.57
C VAL A 153 -6.67 -1.09 1.03
N GLY A 154 -7.71 -1.11 1.86
CA GLY A 154 -8.37 -2.32 2.31
C GLY A 154 -7.53 -3.15 3.28
N LEU A 155 -7.58 -4.48 3.16
CA LEU A 155 -6.93 -5.37 4.14
C LEU A 155 -5.40 -5.42 3.98
N SER A 156 -4.67 -5.20 5.08
CA SER A 156 -3.26 -5.55 5.17
C SER A 156 -3.09 -7.03 5.51
N GLN A 157 -2.37 -7.79 4.70
CA GLN A 157 -2.12 -9.22 4.93
C GLN A 157 -1.30 -9.46 6.19
N TYR A 158 -0.23 -8.69 6.39
CA TYR A 158 0.59 -8.76 7.61
C TYR A 158 -0.16 -8.22 8.82
N GLY A 159 -0.94 -7.16 8.63
CA GLY A 159 -1.85 -6.64 9.64
C GLY A 159 -2.85 -7.70 10.13
N ALA A 160 -3.53 -8.38 9.20
CA ALA A 160 -4.45 -9.48 9.48
C ALA A 160 -3.77 -10.65 10.21
N ASN A 161 -2.55 -11.01 9.82
CA ASN A 161 -1.78 -12.05 10.50
C ASN A 161 -1.40 -11.63 11.93
N GLY A 162 -1.05 -10.37 12.17
CA GLY A 162 -0.81 -9.83 13.51
C GLY A 162 -2.05 -9.90 14.41
N MET A 163 -3.18 -9.42 13.92
CA MET A 163 -4.47 -9.55 14.60
C MET A 163 -4.80 -11.01 14.93
N ALA A 164 -4.57 -11.93 14.00
CA ALA A 164 -4.82 -13.36 14.22
C ALA A 164 -3.91 -13.95 15.31
N LYS A 165 -2.64 -13.52 15.42
CA LYS A 165 -1.74 -13.91 16.52
C LYS A 165 -2.20 -13.40 17.88
N GLU A 166 -2.93 -12.28 17.91
CA GLU A 166 -3.58 -11.75 19.12
C GLU A 166 -4.94 -12.43 19.41
N GLY A 167 -5.30 -13.46 18.64
CA GLY A 167 -6.52 -14.25 18.86
C GLY A 167 -7.77 -13.71 18.17
N LYS A 168 -7.65 -12.70 17.30
CA LYS A 168 -8.78 -12.21 16.51
C LYS A 168 -9.23 -13.24 15.49
N ILE A 169 -10.54 -13.45 15.40
CA ILE A 169 -11.13 -14.32 14.37
C ILE A 169 -11.29 -13.56 13.05
N PHE A 170 -11.44 -14.28 11.94
CA PHE A 170 -11.46 -13.67 10.60
C PHE A 170 -12.58 -12.64 10.43
N GLN A 171 -13.73 -12.81 11.10
CA GLN A 171 -14.83 -11.84 11.05
C GLN A 171 -14.38 -10.49 11.64
N GLU A 172 -13.74 -10.50 12.81
CA GLU A 172 -13.22 -9.28 13.44
C GLU A 172 -12.20 -8.59 12.54
N ILE A 173 -11.27 -9.37 11.96
CA ILE A 173 -10.24 -8.87 11.03
C ILE A 173 -10.88 -8.21 9.81
N LEU A 174 -11.84 -8.87 9.16
CA LEU A 174 -12.50 -8.33 7.97
C LEU A 174 -13.30 -7.06 8.29
N THR A 175 -14.07 -7.05 9.39
CA THR A 175 -14.84 -5.86 9.80
C THR A 175 -13.97 -4.70 10.27
N TYR A 176 -12.73 -4.97 10.68
CA TYR A 176 -11.75 -3.95 11.02
C TYR A 176 -11.23 -3.22 9.78
N TYR A 177 -10.77 -3.97 8.77
CA TYR A 177 -10.21 -3.38 7.54
C TYR A 177 -11.27 -2.85 6.57
N TYR A 178 -12.48 -3.41 6.60
CA TYR A 178 -13.57 -3.00 5.73
C TYR A 178 -14.69 -2.36 6.56
N THR A 179 -14.76 -1.03 6.56
CA THR A 179 -15.62 -0.27 7.48
C THR A 179 -17.11 -0.49 7.17
N GLY A 180 -17.88 -0.89 8.19
CA GLY A 180 -19.34 -1.02 8.10
C GLY A 180 -19.81 -2.18 7.22
N VAL A 181 -18.94 -3.14 6.90
CA VAL A 181 -19.33 -4.34 6.15
C VAL A 181 -20.02 -5.36 7.05
N GLN A 182 -20.73 -6.28 6.40
CA GLN A 182 -21.33 -7.46 7.01
C GLN A 182 -20.83 -8.70 6.28
N LEU A 183 -20.63 -9.77 7.03
CA LEU A 183 -20.37 -11.07 6.46
C LEU A 183 -21.69 -11.81 6.28
N TYR A 184 -21.91 -12.34 5.09
CA TYR A 184 -23.10 -13.10 4.75
C TYR A 184 -22.69 -14.48 4.26
N ARG A 185 -23.45 -15.52 4.63
CA ARG A 185 -23.26 -16.87 4.06
C ARG A 185 -24.35 -17.10 3.02
N VAL A 186 -23.94 -17.24 1.77
CA VAL A 186 -24.85 -17.53 0.66
C VAL A 186 -25.33 -18.98 0.80
N ALA A 187 -26.65 -19.18 0.78
CA ALA A 187 -27.22 -20.53 0.76
C ALA A 187 -26.89 -21.20 -0.58
N LYS A 188 -26.63 -22.51 -0.53
CA LYS A 188 -26.47 -23.34 -1.74
C LYS A 188 -27.79 -23.48 -2.49
#